data_AF-A0A973FPX0-F1
#
_entry.id   AF-A0A973FPX0-F1
#
_cell.length_a   1.000
_cell.length_b   1.000
_cell.length_c   1.000
_cell.angle_alpha   90.00
_cell.angle_beta   90.00
_cell.angle_gamma   90.00
#
_symmetry.space_group_name_H-M   'P 1'
#
loop_
_entity.id
_entity.type
_entity.pdbx_description
1 polymer ?
#
loop_
_entity_poly.entity_id
_entity_poly.type
_entity_poly.pdbx_seq_one_letter_code
_entity_poly.pdbx_strand_id
1 'polypeptide(L)' 'NKATIKFGSQTVKINGKAAARNGDKANTCNDPADMPVGTVIAVGTVFIG' A
#
# COMPACT_ATOMS: atom_id res chain seq x y z
N ASN A 1 -8.32 5.33 -11.50
CA ASN A 1 -7.28 5.65 -10.49
C ASN A 1 -6.56 4.35 -10.13
N LYS A 2 -5.22 4.33 -10.16
CA LYS A 2 -4.39 3.17 -9.83
C LYS A 2 -3.22 3.64 -8.97
N ALA A 3 -2.80 2.83 -8.00
CA ALA A 3 -1.65 3.12 -7.15
C ALA A 3 -0.88 1.83 -6.87
N THR A 4 0.44 1.95 -6.64
CA THR A 4 1.30 0.82 -6.28
C THR A 4 1.82 1.01 -4.86
N ILE A 5 1.54 0.06 -3.97
CA ILE A 5 2.06 0.09 -2.59
C ILE A 5 3.58 -0.05 -2.61
N LYS A 6 4.30 0.88 -1.97
CA LYS A 6 5.76 0.84 -1.86
C LYS A 6 6.25 0.31 -0.52
N PHE A 7 5.47 0.51 0.53
CA PHE A 7 5.78 0.07 1.88
C PHE A 7 4.60 -0.74 2.38
N GLY A 8 4.77 -2.05 2.54
CA GLY A 8 3.75 -2.96 3.06
C GLY A 8 4.19 -3.63 4.36
N SER A 9 3.50 -4.69 4.76
CA SER A 9 3.93 -5.55 5.87
C SER A 9 5.30 -6.17 5.60
N GLN A 10 6.18 -6.16 6.61
CA GLN A 10 7.51 -6.76 6.54
C GLN A 10 7.47 -8.29 6.73
N THR A 11 6.44 -8.81 7.41
CA THR A 11 6.35 -10.22 7.80
C THR A 11 5.22 -10.96 7.08
N VAL A 12 4.11 -10.28 6.79
CA VAL A 12 2.93 -10.90 6.16
C VAL A 12 2.98 -10.67 4.65
N LYS A 13 3.03 -11.76 3.89
CA LYS A 13 2.96 -11.74 2.43
C LYS A 13 1.71 -12.45 1.94
N ILE A 14 1.01 -11.85 0.97
CA ILE A 14 -0.12 -12.44 0.26
C ILE A 14 0.34 -12.70 -1.17
N ASN A 15 0.34 -13.96 -1.59
CA ASN A 15 0.84 -14.37 -2.90
C ASN A 15 2.26 -13.82 -3.20
N GLY A 16 3.15 -13.89 -2.20
CA GLY A 16 4.53 -13.41 -2.30
C GLY A 16 4.74 -11.89 -2.20
N LYS A 17 3.68 -11.08 -2.16
CA LYS A 17 3.77 -9.61 -2.04
C LYS A 17 3.45 -9.15 -0.62
N ALA A 18 4.11 -8.11 -0.14
CA ALA A 18 3.83 -7.54 1.18
C ALA A 18 2.35 -7.12 1.30
N ALA A 19 1.69 -7.51 2.39
CA ALA A 19 0.30 -7.14 2.64
C ALA A 19 0.17 -5.63 2.87
N ALA A 20 -0.81 -4.99 2.23
CA ALA A 20 -1.11 -3.57 2.41
C ALA A 20 -1.88 -3.33 3.73
N ARG A 21 -1.58 -2.23 4.41
CA ARG A 21 -2.14 -1.85 5.72
C ARG A 21 -2.50 -0.36 5.73
N ASN A 22 -3.33 0.03 6.69
CA ASN A 22 -3.64 1.44 6.91
C ASN A 22 -2.35 2.24 7.18
N GLY A 23 -2.18 3.37 6.49
CA GLY A 23 -1.00 4.22 6.61
C GLY A 23 0.16 3.87 5.69
N ASP A 24 0.11 2.72 5.00
CA ASP A 24 1.13 2.34 4.02
C ASP A 24 1.15 3.35 2.86
N LYS A 25 2.35 3.71 2.39
CA LYS A 25 2.53 4.68 1.30
C LYS A 25 2.37 4.00 -0.06
N ALA A 26 1.67 4.68 -0.95
CA ALA A 26 1.41 4.24 -2.30
C ALA A 26 1.94 5.26 -3.32
N ASN A 27 2.67 4.77 -4.32
CA ASN A 27 2.98 5.56 -5.51
C ASN A 27 1.69 5.78 -6.28
N THR A 28 1.36 7.04 -6.48
CA THR A 28 0.24 7.51 -7.29
C THR A 28 0.77 8.29 -8.48
N CYS A 29 -0.06 8.44 -9.51
CA CYS A 29 0.23 9.36 -10.61
C CYS A 29 0.34 10.78 -10.07
N ASN A 30 1.50 11.41 -10.29
CA ASN A 30 1.79 12.81 -9.97
C ASN A 30 2.47 13.45 -11.18
N ASP A 31 2.28 14.75 -11.35
CA ASP A 31 2.94 15.57 -12.38
C ASP A 31 4.20 16.21 -11.77
N PRO A 32 5.42 16.06 -12.33
CA PRO A 32 5.77 15.43 -13.62
C PRO A 32 6.12 13.94 -13.54
N ALA A 33 6.15 13.35 -12.36
CA ALA A 33 6.47 11.93 -12.17
C ALA A 33 5.73 11.33 -10.98
N ASP A 34 5.54 10.01 -11.02
CA ASP A 34 4.94 9.24 -9.93
C ASP A 34 5.71 9.42 -8.61
N MET A 35 4.98 9.63 -7.51
CA MET A 35 5.56 9.80 -6.19
C MET A 35 4.73 9.08 -5.11
N PRO A 36 5.34 8.65 -3.98
CA PRO A 36 4.66 7.97 -2.89
C PRO A 36 3.87 8.92 -1.98
N VAL A 37 3.06 9.82 -2.57
CA VAL A 37 2.26 10.79 -1.81
C VAL A 37 0.94 10.21 -1.31
N GLY A 38 0.45 9.14 -1.96
CA GLY A 38 -0.76 8.43 -1.56
C GLY A 38 -0.57 7.69 -0.23
N THR A 39 -1.62 7.65 0.58
CA THR A 39 -1.66 6.89 1.83
C THR A 39 -2.87 5.97 1.80
N VAL A 40 -2.68 4.69 2.11
CA VAL A 40 -3.77 3.72 2.20
C VAL A 40 -4.65 4.07 3.40
N ILE A 41 -5.95 4.20 3.14
CA ILE A 41 -6.98 4.28 4.18
C ILE A 41 -7.72 2.95 4.19
N ALA A 42 -7.61 2.20 5.29
CA ALA A 42 -8.36 0.96 5.46
C ALA A 42 -9.73 1.25 6.10
N VAL A 43 -10.80 0.77 5.47
CA VAL A 43 -12.18 0.93 5.97
C VAL A 43 -12.65 -0.26 6.84
N GLY A 44 -11.79 -1.26 7.00
CA GLY A 44 -12.06 -2.45 7.80
C GLY A 44 -10.77 -3.16 8.19
N THR A 45 -10.88 -4.09 9.14
CA THR A 45 -9.75 -4.86 9.65
C THR A 45 -9.98 -6.34 9.39
N VAL A 46 -8.97 -7.00 8.83
CA VAL A 46 -8.92 -8.45 8.68
C VAL A 46 -7.68 -8.94 9.43
N PHE A 47 -7.86 -9.89 10.34
CA PHE A 47 -6.74 -10.53 11.02
C PHE A 47 -6.15 -11.61 10.11
N ILE A 48 -4.85 -11.52 9.86
CA ILE A 48 -4.08 -12.47 9.06
C ILE A 48 -2.96 -13.00 9.97
N GLY A 49 -2.90 -14.31 10.16
CA GLY A 49 -1.94 -15.01 11.02
C GLY A 49 -1.43 -16.27 10.33
#